data_AF-A0A962Z2I9-F1
#
_entry.id   AF-A0A962Z2I9-F1
#
_cell.length_a   1.000
_cell.length_b   1.000
_cell.length_c   1.000
_cell.angle_alpha   90.00
_cell.angle_beta   90.00
_cell.angle_gamma   90.00
#
_symmetry.space_group_name_H-M   'P 1'
#
loop_
_entity.id
_entity.type
_entity.pdbx_description
1 polymer ?
#
loop_
_entity_poly.entity_id
_entity_poly.type
_entity_poly.pdbx_seq_one_letter_code
_entity_poly.pdbx_strand_id
1 'polypeptide(L)'
;RFDHIEGNLTLLGLVGIMDPPRSEALEAVRLCQSAGIRVKMITGDHAATAQAIAAQMGIGSGGRVLTGHQLEKLSEAELRDQVMQIDVFARSSPEHKLQLV
;
A
#
# COMPACT_ATOMS: atom_id res chain seq x y z
N ARG A 1 8.97 -29.78 -6.81
CA ARG A 1 8.00 -29.91 -5.70
C ARG A 1 8.82 -29.90 -4.41
N PHE A 2 8.40 -29.17 -3.37
CA PHE A 2 9.20 -29.00 -2.14
C PHE A 2 8.85 -30.09 -1.11
N ASP A 3 9.01 -31.36 -1.50
CA ASP A 3 8.50 -32.50 -0.73
C ASP A 3 9.19 -32.64 0.65
N HIS A 4 10.35 -32.03 0.83
CA HIS A 4 11.14 -32.01 2.07
C HIS A 4 10.61 -31.05 3.14
N ILE A 5 9.62 -30.21 2.84
CA ILE A 5 8.96 -29.30 3.81
C ILE A 5 7.50 -29.70 4.10
N GLU A 6 7.02 -30.84 3.59
CA GLU A 6 5.66 -31.35 3.83
C GLU A 6 5.46 -31.98 5.24
N GLY A 7 6.44 -31.85 6.15
CA GLY A 7 6.41 -32.41 7.51
C GLY A 7 6.11 -31.40 8.63
N ASN A 8 6.17 -31.87 9.89
CA ASN A 8 5.98 -31.03 11.08
C ASN A 8 7.20 -30.12 11.29
N LEU A 9 7.02 -28.82 11.09
CA LEU A 9 8.04 -27.80 11.38
C LEU A 9 7.95 -27.33 12.83
N THR A 10 9.09 -27.05 13.46
CA THR A 10 9.15 -26.39 14.79
C THR A 10 9.51 -24.92 14.61
N LEU A 11 8.66 -24.01 15.10
CA LEU A 11 8.94 -22.58 15.10
C LEU A 11 10.08 -22.28 16.07
N LEU A 12 11.22 -21.80 15.56
CA LEU A 12 12.38 -21.42 16.39
C LEU A 12 12.36 -19.95 16.81
N GLY A 13 11.79 -19.07 15.99
CA GLY A 13 11.76 -17.63 16.24
C GLY A 13 11.20 -16.82 15.07
N LEU A 14 11.08 -15.51 15.28
CA LEU A 14 10.59 -14.53 14.32
C LEU A 14 11.63 -13.41 14.18
N VAL A 15 11.86 -12.94 12.95
CA VAL A 15 12.71 -11.78 12.66
C VAL A 15 11.88 -10.76 11.89
N GLY A 16 11.88 -9.52 12.34
CA GLY A 16 11.25 -8.40 11.66
C GLY A 16 12.27 -7.64 10.82
N ILE A 17 11.97 -7.44 9.54
CA ILE A 17 12.77 -6.60 8.63
C ILE A 17 11.84 -5.53 8.07
N MET A 18 12.34 -4.32 7.94
CA MET A 18 11.61 -3.18 7.39
C MET A 18 12.47 -2.49 6.34
N ASP A 19 11.84 -2.04 5.26
CA ASP A 19 12.39 -1.05 4.33
C ASP A 19 11.84 0.34 4.73
N PRO A 20 12.61 1.16 5.47
CA PRO A 20 12.11 2.43 5.98
C PRO A 20 12.00 3.47 4.84
N PRO A 21 11.07 4.44 4.94
CA PRO A 21 11.01 5.55 3.99
C PRO A 21 12.33 6.33 3.95
N ARG A 22 12.77 6.68 2.74
CA ARG A 22 13.91 7.58 2.55
C ARG A 22 13.58 8.99 3.02
N SER A 23 14.53 9.70 3.61
CA SER A 23 14.37 11.08 4.08
C SER A 23 13.89 12.02 2.99
N GLU A 24 14.45 11.88 1.79
CA GLU A 24 14.11 12.71 0.62
C GLU A 24 12.67 12.46 0.16
N ALA A 25 12.17 11.22 0.31
CA ALA A 25 10.78 10.91 -0.01
C ALA A 25 9.81 11.59 0.97
N LEU A 26 10.15 11.64 2.26
CA LEU A 26 9.35 12.36 3.27
C LEU A 26 9.26 13.86 2.96
N GLU A 27 10.38 14.47 2.56
CA GLU A 27 10.43 15.88 2.18
C GLU A 27 9.64 16.15 0.89
N ALA A 28 9.79 15.30 -0.12
CA ALA A 28 9.05 15.41 -1.38
C ALA A 28 7.54 15.33 -1.16
N VAL A 29 7.06 14.40 -0.33
CA VAL A 29 5.63 14.30 0.00
C VAL A 29 5.13 15.59 0.66
N ARG A 30 5.86 16.11 1.65
CA ARG A 30 5.48 17.36 2.32
C ARG A 30 5.44 18.54 1.34
N LEU A 31 6.43 18.65 0.45
CA LEU A 31 6.48 19.71 -0.55
C LEU A 31 5.27 19.65 -1.50
N CYS A 32 4.98 18.46 -2.06
CA CYS A 32 3.81 18.24 -2.90
C CYS A 32 2.52 18.67 -2.19
N GLN A 33 2.32 18.22 -0.96
CA GLN A 33 1.12 18.57 -0.17
C GLN A 33 1.03 20.07 0.10
N SER A 34 2.14 20.74 0.42
CA SER A 34 2.17 22.20 0.62
C SER A 34 1.83 23.00 -0.64
N ALA A 35 2.08 22.42 -1.81
CA ALA A 35 1.71 22.97 -3.12
C ALA A 35 0.28 22.60 -3.55
N GLY A 36 -0.50 21.92 -2.70
CA GLY A 36 -1.85 21.45 -3.03
C GLY A 36 -1.88 20.21 -3.94
N ILE A 37 -0.75 19.54 -4.14
CA ILE A 37 -0.66 18.31 -4.92
C ILE A 37 -0.95 17.12 -4.00
N ARG A 38 -2.00 16.37 -4.34
CA ARG A 38 -2.39 15.17 -3.61
C ARG A 38 -1.47 14.01 -3.94
N VAL A 39 -0.82 13.44 -2.92
CA VAL A 39 0.05 12.26 -3.05
C VAL A 39 -0.73 10.99 -2.73
N LYS A 40 -0.59 9.98 -3.59
CA LYS A 40 -1.18 8.64 -3.41
C LYS A 40 -0.08 7.57 -3.37
N MET A 41 -0.24 6.58 -2.52
CA MET A 41 0.63 5.41 -2.40
C MET A 41 -0.02 4.19 -3.06
N ILE A 42 0.71 3.51 -3.94
CA ILE A 42 0.28 2.25 -4.56
C ILE A 42 1.39 1.21 -4.39
N THR A 43 1.16 0.17 -3.59
CA THR A 43 2.17 -0.86 -3.26
C THR A 43 1.63 -2.29 -3.40
N GLY A 44 2.54 -3.24 -3.64
CA GLY A 44 2.28 -4.68 -3.60
C GLY A 44 2.25 -5.25 -2.18
N ASP A 45 2.61 -4.46 -1.16
CA ASP A 45 2.69 -4.89 0.23
C ASP A 45 1.32 -5.19 0.84
N HIS A 46 1.35 -5.84 2.01
CA HIS A 46 0.16 -6.07 2.81
C HIS A 46 -0.46 -4.75 3.31
N ALA A 47 -1.79 -4.71 3.46
CA ALA A 47 -2.54 -3.51 3.81
C ALA A 47 -2.06 -2.86 5.10
N ALA A 48 -1.79 -3.66 6.14
CA ALA A 48 -1.29 -3.15 7.43
C ALA A 48 0.10 -2.50 7.29
N THR A 49 1.00 -3.08 6.50
CA THR A 49 2.33 -2.51 6.24
C THR A 49 2.21 -1.22 5.44
N ALA A 50 1.40 -1.21 4.38
CA ALA A 50 1.14 -0.02 3.58
C ALA A 50 0.56 1.11 4.42
N GLN A 51 -0.38 0.82 5.34
CA GLN A 51 -0.95 1.80 6.26
C GLN A 51 0.11 2.41 7.17
N ALA A 52 0.98 1.56 7.75
CA ALA A 52 2.04 2.02 8.65
C ALA A 52 3.05 2.92 7.92
N ILE A 53 3.49 2.53 6.72
CA ILE A 53 4.42 3.31 5.91
C ILE A 53 3.77 4.60 5.41
N ALA A 54 2.51 4.57 4.96
CA ALA A 54 1.77 5.76 4.55
C ALA A 54 1.64 6.78 5.70
N ALA A 55 1.34 6.31 6.92
CA ALA A 55 1.26 7.17 8.10
C ALA A 55 2.60 7.84 8.40
N GLN A 56 3.71 7.08 8.35
CA GLN A 56 5.06 7.65 8.51
C GLN A 56 5.39 8.70 7.44
N MET A 57 4.90 8.52 6.22
CA MET A 57 5.08 9.45 5.11
C MET A 57 4.08 10.61 5.10
N GLY A 58 3.10 10.64 6.00
CA GLY A 58 2.03 11.66 6.00
C GLY A 58 1.05 11.51 4.84
N ILE A 59 0.93 10.32 4.24
CA ILE A 59 0.02 10.03 3.13
C ILE A 59 -1.30 9.48 3.68
N GLY A 60 -2.42 10.02 3.19
CA GLY A 60 -3.76 9.52 3.50
C GLY A 60 -4.26 9.75 4.93
N SER A 61 -3.51 10.47 5.78
CA SER A 61 -3.92 10.91 7.13
C SER A 61 -4.48 9.79 8.03
N GLY A 62 -3.97 8.56 7.90
CA GLY A 62 -4.49 7.40 8.65
C GLY A 62 -5.85 6.89 8.17
N GLY A 63 -6.30 7.34 7.00
CA GLY A 63 -7.54 6.94 6.36
C GLY A 63 -7.57 5.49 5.87
N ARG A 64 -8.63 5.18 5.13
CA ARG A 64 -8.91 3.83 4.62
C ARG A 64 -7.86 3.41 3.59
N VAL A 65 -7.43 2.14 3.67
CA VAL A 65 -6.62 1.46 2.65
C VAL A 65 -7.54 0.63 1.77
N LEU A 66 -7.36 0.70 0.45
CA LEU A 66 -8.05 -0.19 -0.50
C LEU A 66 -7.08 -1.27 -0.99
N THR A 67 -7.48 -2.53 -0.90
CA THR A 67 -6.67 -3.64 -1.43
C THR A 67 -7.00 -3.89 -2.90
N GLY A 68 -6.06 -4.46 -3.67
CA GLY A 68 -6.32 -4.90 -5.04
C GLY A 68 -7.54 -5.80 -5.16
N HIS A 69 -7.72 -6.75 -4.23
CA HIS A 69 -8.90 -7.62 -4.21
C HIS A 69 -10.23 -6.87 -3.97
N GLN A 70 -10.21 -5.76 -3.22
CA GLN A 70 -11.39 -4.90 -3.08
C GLN A 70 -11.61 -4.08 -4.34
N LEU A 71 -10.54 -3.62 -4.99
CA LEU A 71 -10.57 -2.86 -6.22
C LEU A 71 -11.23 -3.65 -7.36
N GLU A 72 -10.91 -4.94 -7.50
CA GLU A 72 -11.51 -5.87 -8.47
C GLU A 72 -13.03 -6.03 -8.32
N LYS A 73 -13.59 -5.72 -7.14
CA LYS A 73 -15.03 -5.84 -6.86
C LYS A 73 -15.80 -4.55 -7.14
N LEU A 74 -15.09 -3.45 -7.40
CA LEU A 74 -15.72 -2.16 -7.68
C LEU A 74 -16.13 -2.11 -9.16
N SER A 75 -17.32 -1.56 -9.40
CA SER A 75 -17.66 -1.03 -10.72
C SER A 75 -16.77 0.17 -11.06
N GLU A 76 -16.72 0.54 -12.34
CA GLU A 76 -15.94 1.71 -12.77
C GLU A 76 -16.39 3.02 -12.10
N ALA A 77 -17.70 3.17 -11.87
CA ALA A 77 -18.24 4.34 -11.17
C ALA A 77 -17.78 4.38 -9.71
N GLU A 78 -17.88 3.26 -8.99
CA GLU A 78 -17.41 3.17 -7.61
C GLU A 78 -15.89 3.35 -7.51
N LEU A 79 -15.13 2.82 -8.48
CA LEU A 79 -13.68 3.00 -8.54
C LEU A 79 -13.33 4.48 -8.62
N ARG A 80 -13.98 5.25 -9.51
CA ARG A 80 -13.75 6.70 -9.63
C ARG A 80 -14.01 7.42 -8.30
N ASP A 81 -15.12 7.10 -7.64
CA ASP A 81 -15.46 7.72 -6.35
C ASP A 81 -14.44 7.35 -5.25
N GLN A 82 -14.06 6.08 -5.16
CA GLN A 82 -13.10 5.59 -4.16
C GLN A 82 -11.71 6.18 -4.39
N VAL A 83 -11.24 6.28 -5.65
CA VAL A 83 -9.93 6.87 -5.97
C VAL A 83 -9.86 8.34 -5.58
N MET A 84 -10.98 9.06 -5.61
CA MET A 84 -11.06 10.43 -5.12
C MET A 84 -11.07 10.55 -3.60
N GLN A 85 -11.26 9.48 -2.85
CA GLN A 85 -11.30 9.52 -1.38
C GLN A 85 -10.10 8.83 -0.74
N ILE A 86 -9.56 7.80 -1.39
CA ILE A 86 -8.52 6.92 -0.85
C ILE A 86 -7.16 7.27 -1.44
N ASP A 87 -6.16 7.33 -0.56
CA ASP A 87 -4.78 7.65 -0.91
C ASP A 87 -3.80 6.49 -0.77
N VAL A 88 -4.25 5.35 -0.24
CA VAL A 88 -3.39 4.18 -0.03
C VAL A 88 -4.02 2.93 -0.66
N PHE A 89 -3.31 2.37 -1.63
CA PHE A 89 -3.68 1.14 -2.33
C PHE A 89 -2.61 0.07 -2.07
N ALA A 90 -3.05 -1.08 -1.56
CA ALA A 90 -2.17 -2.16 -1.12
C ALA A 90 -2.48 -3.47 -1.86
N ARG A 91 -1.54 -4.41 -1.86
CA ARG A 91 -1.64 -5.67 -2.63
C ARG A 91 -2.06 -5.42 -4.10
N SER A 92 -1.58 -4.33 -4.69
CA SER A 92 -1.90 -3.94 -6.05
C SER A 92 -1.04 -4.71 -7.05
N SER A 93 -1.66 -5.25 -8.10
CA SER A 93 -0.97 -5.85 -9.23
C SER A 93 -0.50 -4.77 -10.21
N PRO A 94 0.35 -5.09 -11.20
CA PRO A 94 0.68 -4.16 -12.28
C PRO A 94 -0.56 -3.60 -13.00
N GLU A 95 -1.58 -4.43 -13.22
CA GLU A 95 -2.83 -4.04 -13.88
C GLU A 95 -3.61 -3.03 -13.03
N HIS A 96 -3.69 -3.23 -11.71
CA HIS A 96 -4.30 -2.26 -10.80
C HIS A 96 -3.61 -0.91 -10.84
N LYS A 97 -2.28 -0.87 -11.03
CA LYS A 97 -1.57 0.41 -11.18
C LYS A 97 -1.99 1.15 -12.44
N LEU A 98 -2.14 0.43 -13.55
CA LEU A 98 -2.59 1.00 -14.83
C LEU A 98 -4.03 1.51 -14.77
N GLN A 99 -4.90 0.87 -13.99
CA GLN A 99 -6.27 1.33 -13.79
C GLN A 99 -6.39 2.60 -12.92
N LEU A 100 -5.37 2.87 -12.10
CA LEU A 100 -5.37 4.00 -11.15
C LEU A 100 -4.75 5.29 -11.69
N VAL A 101 -4.03 5.21 -12.83
CA VAL A 101 -3.30 6.34 -13.45
C VAL A 101 -4.03 6.97 -14.63
#